data_AF-A0A9P8LA97-F1
#
_entry.id   AF-A0A9P8LA97-F1
#
_cell.length_a   1.000
_cell.length_b   1.000
_cell.length_c   1.000
_cell.angle_alpha   90.00
_cell.angle_beta   90.00
_cell.angle_gamma   90.00
#
_symmetry.space_group_name_H-M   'P 1'
#
loop_
_entity.id
_entity.type
_entity.pdbx_description
1 polymer ?
#
loop_
_entity_poly.entity_id
_entity_poly.type
_entity_poly.pdbx_seq_one_letter_code
_entity_poly.pdbx_strand_id
1 'polypeptide(L)'
;MAREQLLWLIKKGDLILSNEPKVAQQRFTRNFYENGSRKGKIIIYAYDDDDIPERLYNSESDLTVVHTLEYDLTEIPLQEFVRREPLGGGRPFYVAYLTLTMKMDTRHLKIELCWKNKPLCSLNLNYLSPE
;
A
#
# COMPACT_ATOMS: atom_id res chain seq x y z
N MET A 1 17.85 -0.08 -3.82
CA MET A 1 16.44 -0.46 -3.52
C MET A 1 16.25 -0.36 -2.03
N ALA A 2 15.48 0.63 -1.57
CA ALA A 2 15.21 0.84 -0.16
C ALA A 2 14.18 -0.19 0.31
N ARG A 3 14.66 -1.33 0.84
CA ARG A 3 13.84 -2.52 1.08
C ARG A 3 12.98 -2.44 2.35
N GLU A 4 13.10 -1.37 3.14
CA GLU A 4 12.57 -1.31 4.52
C GLU A 4 12.14 0.11 4.93
N GLN A 5 11.85 0.98 3.96
CA GLN A 5 11.35 2.33 4.26
C GLN A 5 9.85 2.29 4.55
N LEU A 6 9.47 2.85 5.69
CA LEU A 6 8.08 3.08 6.03
C LEU A 6 7.62 4.35 5.32
N LEU A 7 6.40 4.33 4.80
CA LEU A 7 5.77 5.50 4.22
C LEU A 7 4.50 5.83 4.99
N TRP A 8 4.55 6.94 5.71
CA TRP A 8 3.44 7.47 6.50
C TRP A 8 2.50 8.27 5.60
N LEU A 9 1.35 7.68 5.27
CA LEU A 9 0.35 8.29 4.39
C LEU A 9 -0.63 9.19 5.13
N ILE A 10 -0.87 8.88 6.39
CA ILE A 10 -1.73 9.63 7.30
C ILE A 10 -0.94 9.87 8.58
N LYS A 11 -1.00 11.09 9.11
CA LYS A 11 -0.34 11.47 10.36
C LYS A 11 -1.38 11.89 11.40
N LYS A 12 -1.07 11.66 12.67
CA LYS A 12 -1.82 12.22 13.81
C LYS A 12 -1.91 13.73 13.63
N GLY A 13 -3.11 14.28 13.80
CA GLY A 13 -3.38 15.70 13.58
C GLY A 13 -3.97 16.06 12.21
N ASP A 14 -3.93 15.15 11.24
CA ASP A 14 -4.44 15.39 9.88
C ASP A 14 -5.95 15.70 9.81
N LEU A 15 -6.71 15.34 10.85
CA LEU A 15 -8.15 15.58 10.96
C LEU A 15 -8.50 16.78 11.86
N ILE A 16 -7.53 17.38 12.57
CA ILE A 16 -7.82 18.35 13.65
C ILE A 16 -8.46 19.65 13.13
N LEU A 17 -8.38 19.94 11.82
CA LEU A 17 -8.88 21.20 11.25
C LEU A 17 -9.66 21.05 9.93
N SER A 18 -10.05 19.83 9.53
CA SER A 18 -10.71 19.60 8.24
C SER A 18 -12.07 18.92 8.41
N ASN A 19 -13.14 19.57 7.93
CA ASN A 19 -14.44 18.94 7.74
C ASN A 19 -14.47 18.02 6.51
N GLU A 20 -13.40 18.03 5.70
CA GLU A 20 -13.27 17.21 4.51
C GLU A 20 -12.41 15.97 4.79
N PRO A 21 -12.79 14.80 4.25
CA PRO A 21 -11.98 13.59 4.39
C PRO A 21 -10.59 13.78 3.79
N LYS A 22 -9.55 13.40 4.53
CA LYS A 22 -8.18 13.40 4.00
C LYS A 22 -8.00 12.22 3.05
N VAL A 23 -7.47 12.48 1.87
CA VAL A 23 -7.11 11.45 0.89
C VAL A 23 -5.60 11.45 0.71
N ALA A 24 -4.98 10.31 0.97
CA ALA A 24 -3.58 10.05 0.68
C ALA A 24 -3.48 8.94 -0.38
N GLN A 25 -2.57 9.10 -1.33
CA GLN A 25 -2.36 8.12 -2.39
C GLN A 25 -0.89 7.80 -2.52
N GLN A 26 -0.57 6.51 -2.64
CA GLN A 26 0.75 6.04 -2.95
C GLN A 26 0.74 5.10 -4.14
N ARG A 27 1.66 5.37 -5.08
CA ARG A 27 1.92 4.48 -6.20
C ARG A 27 3.15 3.64 -5.92
N PHE A 28 3.08 2.36 -6.24
CA PHE A 28 4.23 1.48 -6.18
C PHE A 28 4.18 0.46 -7.32
N THR A 29 5.35 -0.09 -7.66
CA THR A 29 5.51 -1.04 -8.75
C THR A 29 5.72 -2.44 -8.20
N ARG A 30 4.98 -3.39 -8.77
CA ARG A 30 5.21 -4.82 -8.56
C ARG A 30 5.82 -5.40 -9.83
N ASN A 31 7.06 -5.88 -9.71
CA ASN A 31 7.77 -6.55 -10.80
C ASN A 31 7.64 -8.06 -10.62
N PHE A 32 7.39 -8.79 -11.70
CA PHE A 32 7.33 -10.25 -11.71
C PHE A 32 7.74 -10.80 -13.07
N TYR A 33 8.21 -12.04 -13.10
CA TYR A 33 8.51 -12.78 -14.33
C TYR A 33 7.25 -13.47 -14.85
N GLU A 34 7.28 -13.92 -16.11
CA GLU A 34 6.18 -14.65 -16.76
C GLU A 34 5.62 -15.81 -15.92
N ASN A 35 6.52 -16.64 -15.39
CA ASN A 35 6.18 -17.79 -14.53
C ASN A 35 6.29 -17.46 -13.03
N GLY A 36 6.42 -16.17 -12.69
CA GLY A 36 6.59 -15.70 -11.32
C GLY A 36 5.26 -15.55 -10.57
N SER A 37 5.34 -15.49 -9.24
CA SER A 37 4.16 -15.18 -8.43
C SER A 37 3.69 -13.74 -8.68
N ARG A 38 2.42 -13.63 -9.06
CA ARG A 38 1.69 -12.37 -9.28
C ARG A 38 0.88 -11.94 -8.05
N LYS A 39 1.00 -12.69 -6.95
CA LYS A 39 0.41 -12.37 -5.66
C LYS A 39 1.35 -11.52 -4.83
N GLY A 40 0.80 -10.75 -3.91
CA GLY A 40 1.57 -9.99 -2.95
C GLY A 40 0.73 -9.52 -1.77
N LYS A 41 1.40 -8.89 -0.82
CA LYS A 41 0.79 -8.31 0.37
C LYS A 41 1.33 -6.90 0.63
N ILE A 42 0.48 -6.05 1.18
CA ILE A 42 0.83 -4.73 1.70
C ILE A 42 0.42 -4.73 3.17
N ILE A 43 1.38 -4.46 4.05
CA ILE A 43 1.13 -4.39 5.48
C ILE A 43 0.86 -2.93 5.83
N ILE A 44 -0.26 -2.69 6.51
CA ILE A 44 -0.66 -1.39 7.03
C ILE A 44 -0.27 -1.36 8.51
N TYR A 45 0.61 -0.41 8.84
CA TYR A 45 1.08 -0.18 10.20
C TYR A 45 0.42 1.06 10.79
N ALA A 46 0.23 1.04 12.11
CA ALA A 46 -0.06 2.20 12.93
C ALA A 46 1.06 2.40 13.94
N TYR A 47 1.23 3.65 14.35
CA TYR A 47 2.20 4.07 15.35
C TYR A 47 1.60 5.27 16.08
N ASP A 48 1.54 5.18 17.40
CA ASP A 48 0.79 6.12 18.23
C ASP A 48 1.65 7.25 18.83
N ASP A 49 2.97 7.08 18.78
CA ASP A 49 3.94 8.05 19.30
C ASP A 49 4.29 9.13 18.26
N ASP A 50 4.76 10.28 18.74
CA ASP A 50 5.07 11.44 17.92
C ASP A 50 6.44 11.29 17.22
N ASP A 51 7.33 10.44 17.75
CA ASP A 51 8.64 10.09 17.16
C ASP A 51 8.50 9.01 16.07
N ILE A 52 7.89 9.42 14.94
CA ILE A 52 7.55 8.53 13.83
C ILE A 52 8.80 7.90 13.19
N PRO A 53 8.93 6.56 13.15
CA PRO A 53 10.11 5.92 12.60
C PRO A 53 10.14 5.93 11.07
N GLU A 54 11.33 6.14 10.49
CA GLU A 54 11.52 6.13 9.03
C GLU A 54 11.81 4.73 8.46
N ARG A 55 12.25 3.79 9.30
CA ARG A 55 12.71 2.46 8.89
C ARG A 55 12.08 1.36 9.74
N LEU A 56 11.67 0.29 9.07
CA LEU A 56 11.05 -0.88 9.70
C LEU A 56 12.02 -1.57 10.69
N TYR A 57 13.29 -1.75 10.30
CA TYR A 57 14.29 -2.51 11.07
C TYR A 57 14.49 -2.02 12.51
N ASN A 58 14.37 -0.72 12.76
CA ASN A 58 14.62 -0.16 14.09
C ASN A 58 13.39 -0.11 15.00
N SER A 59 12.21 -0.45 14.46
CA SER A 59 10.94 -0.06 15.09
C SER A 59 9.88 -1.16 14.99
N GLU A 60 10.28 -2.37 14.61
CA GLU A 60 9.37 -3.50 14.40
C GLU A 60 8.64 -3.90 15.70
N SER A 61 9.22 -3.65 16.87
CA SER A 61 8.58 -3.88 18.17
C SER A 61 7.46 -2.89 18.50
N ASP A 62 7.51 -1.69 17.92
CA ASP A 62 6.68 -0.55 18.33
C ASP A 62 5.59 -0.24 17.30
N LEU A 63 5.66 -0.89 16.12
CA LEU A 63 4.66 -0.78 15.07
C LEU A 63 3.54 -1.79 15.28
N THR A 64 2.31 -1.29 15.33
CA THR A 64 1.13 -2.15 15.35
C THR A 64 0.70 -2.47 13.93
N VAL A 65 0.64 -3.76 13.58
CA VAL A 65 0.05 -4.20 12.31
C VAL A 65 -1.47 -4.05 12.41
N VAL A 66 -2.01 -3.04 11.73
CA VAL A 66 -3.46 -2.80 11.67
C VAL A 66 -4.13 -3.78 10.72
N HIS A 67 -3.53 -3.99 9.55
CA HIS A 67 -4.08 -4.88 8.55
C HIS A 67 -3.05 -5.35 7.53
N THR A 68 -3.31 -6.46 6.84
CA THR A 68 -2.54 -6.91 5.68
C THR A 68 -3.45 -7.04 4.47
N LEU A 69 -3.25 -6.18 3.48
CA LEU A 69 -3.95 -6.24 2.19
C LEU A 69 -3.26 -7.25 1.29
N GLU A 70 -3.90 -8.38 1.07
CA GLU A 70 -3.47 -9.34 0.06
C GLU A 70 -4.06 -8.95 -1.30
N TYR A 71 -3.28 -9.15 -2.36
CA TYR A 71 -3.73 -8.92 -3.73
C TYR A 71 -3.27 -10.04 -4.66
N ASP A 72 -4.12 -10.33 -5.64
CA ASP A 72 -3.86 -11.33 -6.67
C ASP A 72 -4.02 -10.71 -8.05
N LEU A 73 -2.96 -10.81 -8.86
CA LEU A 73 -2.95 -10.37 -10.25
C LEU A 73 -2.94 -11.56 -11.23
N THR A 74 -3.17 -12.79 -10.77
CA THR A 74 -3.07 -13.99 -11.62
C THR A 74 -4.14 -14.07 -12.70
N GLU A 75 -5.33 -13.54 -12.42
CA GLU A 75 -6.47 -13.54 -13.34
C GLU A 75 -6.30 -12.53 -14.49
N ILE A 76 -5.41 -11.55 -14.33
CA ILE A 76 -5.15 -10.52 -15.35
C ILE A 76 -4.18 -11.10 -16.40
N PRO A 77 -4.52 -11.05 -17.70
CA PRO A 77 -3.62 -11.53 -18.76
C PRO A 77 -2.28 -10.79 -18.79
N LEU A 78 -1.19 -11.49 -19.15
CA LEU A 78 0.16 -10.91 -19.13
C LEU A 78 0.32 -9.70 -20.07
N GLN A 79 -0.44 -9.68 -21.16
CA GLN A 79 -0.45 -8.62 -22.17
C GLN A 79 -0.92 -7.28 -21.61
N GLU A 80 -1.65 -7.29 -20.50
CA GLU A 80 -2.12 -6.08 -19.84
C GLU A 80 -1.04 -5.36 -19.03
N PHE A 81 0.05 -6.04 -18.69
CA PHE A 81 1.16 -5.46 -17.92
C PHE A 81 2.23 -4.87 -18.82
N VAL A 82 3.02 -3.96 -18.28
CA VAL A 82 4.13 -3.37 -19.02
C VAL A 82 5.29 -4.37 -19.02
N ARG A 83 5.53 -5.00 -20.18
CA ARG A 83 6.70 -5.85 -20.41
C ARG A 83 7.94 -4.97 -20.55
N ARG A 84 9.00 -5.32 -19.83
CA ARG A 84 10.31 -4.68 -19.87
C ARG A 84 11.36 -5.71 -20.22
N GLU A 85 12.24 -5.33 -21.13
CA GLU A 85 13.44 -6.10 -21.45
C GLU A 85 14.62 -5.44 -20.72
N PRO A 86 15.36 -6.19 -19.89
CA PRO A 86 16.53 -5.65 -19.23
C PRO A 86 17.65 -5.39 -20.25
N LEU A 87 18.30 -4.23 -20.12
CA LEU A 87 19.49 -3.89 -20.90
C LEU A 87 20.61 -4.89 -20.54
N GLY A 88 21.02 -5.74 -21.50
CA GLY A 88 22.05 -6.76 -21.27
C GLY A 88 21.61 -8.21 -21.40
N GLY A 89 20.44 -8.49 -22.01
CA GLY A 89 20.05 -9.86 -22.38
C GLY A 89 19.50 -10.72 -21.23
N GLY A 90 19.08 -10.09 -20.13
CA GLY A 90 18.37 -10.77 -19.05
C GLY A 90 16.94 -11.19 -19.45
N ARG A 91 16.31 -12.03 -18.61
CA ARG A 91 14.93 -12.47 -18.86
C ARG A 91 13.96 -11.27 -18.81
N PRO A 92 13.00 -11.18 -19.76
CA PRO A 92 11.97 -10.15 -19.71
C PRO A 92 11.15 -10.27 -18.43
N PHE A 93 10.70 -9.13 -17.91
CA PHE A 93 9.85 -9.06 -16.73
C PHE A 93 8.67 -8.13 -17.00
N TYR A 94 7.64 -8.25 -16.17
CA TYR A 94 6.42 -7.47 -16.24
C TYR A 94 6.34 -6.54 -15.05
N VAL A 95 5.77 -5.36 -15.28
CA VAL A 95 5.56 -4.32 -14.27
C VAL A 95 4.06 -4.05 -14.14
N ALA A 96 3.55 -4.22 -12.93
CA ALA A 96 2.23 -3.75 -12.53
C ALA A 96 2.37 -2.46 -11.70
N TYR A 97 1.64 -1.42 -12.10
CA TYR A 97 1.53 -0.17 -11.35
C TYR A 97 0.29 -0.25 -10.45
N LEU A 98 0.53 -0.25 -9.14
CA LEU A 98 -0.51 -0.32 -8.13
C LEU A 98 -0.64 1.03 -7.44
N THR A 99 -1.87 1.39 -7.12
CA THR A 99 -2.21 2.63 -6.40
C THR A 99 -2.93 2.25 -5.12
N LEU A 100 -2.31 2.52 -3.97
CA LEU A 100 -2.95 2.47 -2.67
C LEU A 100 -3.56 3.84 -2.38
N THR A 101 -4.85 3.87 -2.11
CA THR A 101 -5.57 5.08 -1.67
C THR A 101 -6.06 4.86 -0.25
N MET A 102 -5.69 5.75 0.65
CA MET A 102 -6.25 5.84 2.00
C MET A 102 -7.11 7.10 2.07
N LYS A 103 -8.37 6.93 2.43
CA LYS A 103 -9.31 8.01 2.67
C LYS A 103 -9.77 7.92 4.12
N MET A 104 -9.45 8.94 4.89
CA MET A 104 -9.79 9.01 6.30
C MET A 104 -10.79 10.14 6.54
N ASP A 105 -11.87 9.80 7.22
CA ASP A 105 -12.80 10.75 7.83
C ASP A 105 -12.77 10.60 9.37
N THR A 106 -13.64 11.32 10.07
CA THR A 106 -13.66 11.32 11.54
C THR A 106 -14.08 9.99 12.18
N ARG A 107 -14.62 9.05 11.39
CA ARG A 107 -15.19 7.79 11.88
C ARG A 107 -14.60 6.56 11.21
N HIS A 108 -14.07 6.73 10.00
CA HIS A 108 -13.66 5.62 9.16
C HIS A 108 -12.34 5.90 8.44
N LEU A 109 -11.56 4.84 8.28
CA LEU A 109 -10.45 4.76 7.36
C LEU A 109 -10.78 3.76 6.26
N LYS A 110 -11.06 4.27 5.07
CA LYS A 110 -11.18 3.46 3.85
C LYS A 110 -9.81 3.32 3.21
N ILE A 111 -9.38 2.09 3.00
CA ILE A 111 -8.15 1.75 2.28
C ILE A 111 -8.54 1.00 1.02
N GLU A 112 -8.00 1.38 -0.13
CA GLU A 112 -8.33 0.76 -1.41
C GLU A 112 -7.07 0.59 -2.25
N LEU A 113 -6.85 -0.63 -2.73
CA LEU A 113 -5.76 -0.93 -3.64
C LEU A 113 -6.32 -1.11 -5.05
N CYS A 114 -5.81 -0.33 -5.99
CA CYS A 114 -6.25 -0.35 -7.38
C CYS A 114 -5.11 -0.69 -8.33
N TRP A 115 -5.45 -1.37 -9.43
CA TRP A 115 -4.60 -1.51 -10.61
C TRP A 115 -5.33 -0.94 -11.84
N LYS A 116 -4.72 0.03 -12.54
CA LYS A 116 -5.37 0.78 -13.65
C LYS A 116 -6.79 1.27 -13.29
N ASN A 117 -6.99 1.81 -12.09
CA ASN A 117 -8.28 2.23 -11.54
C ASN A 117 -9.32 1.12 -11.30
N LYS A 118 -8.95 -0.16 -11.47
CA LYS A 118 -9.78 -1.30 -11.05
C LYS A 118 -9.44 -1.65 -9.60
N PRO A 119 -10.41 -1.72 -8.68
CA PRO A 119 -10.15 -2.13 -7.31
C PRO A 119 -9.76 -3.61 -7.29
N LEU A 120 -8.65 -3.92 -6.62
CA LEU A 120 -8.19 -5.28 -6.33
C LEU A 120 -8.66 -5.73 -4.96
N CYS A 121 -8.54 -4.84 -3.97
CA CYS A 121 -9.04 -5.06 -2.62
C CYS A 121 -9.35 -3.72 -1.95
N SER A 122 -10.28 -3.76 -1.01
CA SER A 122 -10.68 -2.60 -0.22
C SER A 122 -10.98 -3.02 1.20
N LEU A 123 -10.61 -2.16 2.15
CA LEU A 123 -10.83 -2.31 3.57
C LEU A 123 -11.51 -1.05 4.09
N ASN A 124 -12.46 -1.21 5.00
CA ASN A 124 -13.04 -0.10 5.74
C ASN A 124 -12.86 -0.39 7.24
N LEU A 125 -12.09 0.46 7.91
CA LEU A 125 -11.83 0.36 9.34
C LEU A 125 -12.66 1.41 10.06
N ASN A 126 -13.49 0.98 11.00
CA ASN A 126 -14.27 1.88 11.83
C ASN A 126 -13.48 2.19 13.11
N TYR A 127 -13.30 3.47 13.41
CA TYR A 127 -12.80 3.90 14.72
C TYR A 127 -13.98 3.91 15.68
N LEU A 128 -14.14 2.85 16.48
CA LEU A 128 -14.99 2.92 17.67
C LEU A 128 -14.25 3.79 18.67
N SER A 129 -14.79 4.97 19.00
CA SER A 129 -14.31 5.74 20.15
C SER A 129 -14.35 4.84 21.39
N PRO A 130 -13.26 4.71 22.16
CA PRO A 130 -13.39 4.18 23.51
C PRO A 130 -14.25 5.18 24.30
N GLU A 131 -15.38 4.70 24.80
CA GLU A 131 -16.23 5.43 25.78
C GLU A 131 -15.47 5.73 27.07
#